data_AF-A0A7V9U771-F1
#
_entry.id   AF-A0A7V9U771-F1
#
_cell.length_a   1.000
_cell.length_b   1.000
_cell.length_c   1.000
_cell.angle_alpha   90.00
_cell.angle_beta   90.00
_cell.angle_gamma   90.00
#
_symmetry.space_group_name_H-M   'P 1'
#
loop_
_entity.id
_entity.type
_entity.pdbx_description
1 polymer ?
#
loop_
_entity_poly.entity_id
_entity_poly.type
_entity_poly.pdbx_seq_one_letter_code
_entity_poly.pdbx_strand_id
1 'polypeptide(L)'
;MLRRMNSPSILDAFAAFKAAFDADNLHNPGLIVDPVPLDRDLRLEIARPHRTRLAFASPGDDGDFGRVARRCVGVGACRASDGGMCPSYQTTADERHSTRGRARVLFEMPDGRLAADGWRSTDVLGALACA
;
A
#
# COMPACT_ATOMS: atom_id res chain seq x y z
N MET A 1 9.84 -10.01 18.70
CA MET A 1 8.45 -10.30 19.10
C MET A 1 8.12 -11.79 19.03
N LEU A 2 8.49 -12.48 17.95
CA LEU A 2 8.21 -13.91 17.74
C LEU A 2 8.62 -14.85 18.91
N ARG A 3 9.85 -14.70 19.44
CA ARG A 3 10.36 -15.45 20.61
C ARG A 3 9.64 -15.14 21.94
N ARG A 4 8.81 -14.08 22.00
CA ARG A 4 7.97 -13.78 23.16
C ARG A 4 6.61 -14.47 23.10
N MET A 5 6.13 -14.80 21.90
CA MET A 5 4.82 -15.41 21.69
C MET A 5 4.89 -16.94 21.59
N ASN A 6 6.05 -17.48 21.22
CA ASN A 6 6.24 -18.91 20.97
C ASN A 6 7.44 -19.45 21.75
N SER A 7 7.34 -20.69 22.20
CA SER A 7 8.47 -21.40 22.79
C SER A 7 9.56 -21.68 21.74
N PRO A 8 10.82 -21.90 22.15
CA PRO A 8 11.88 -22.29 21.23
C PRO A 8 11.52 -23.52 20.39
N SER A 9 10.96 -24.57 21.01
CA SER A 9 10.59 -25.81 20.32
C SER A 9 9.56 -25.63 19.20
N ILE A 10 8.60 -24.70 19.37
CA ILE A 10 7.61 -24.39 18.33
C ILE A 10 8.25 -23.64 17.17
N LEU A 11 9.19 -22.73 17.46
CA LEU A 11 9.92 -22.01 16.41
C LEU A 11 10.82 -22.95 15.61
N ASP A 12 11.48 -23.90 16.27
CA ASP A 12 12.30 -24.92 15.60
C ASP A 12 11.43 -25.81 14.70
N ALA A 13 10.24 -26.20 15.17
CA ALA A 13 9.29 -26.97 14.36
C ALA A 13 8.81 -26.19 13.12
N PHE A 14 8.48 -24.91 13.26
CA PHE A 14 8.11 -24.08 12.11
C PHE A 14 9.26 -23.87 11.14
N ALA A 15 10.48 -23.68 11.63
CA ALA A 15 11.67 -23.56 10.79
C ALA A 15 11.93 -24.85 9.99
N ALA A 16 11.85 -26.01 10.64
CA ALA A 16 11.97 -27.31 9.99
C ALA A 16 10.89 -27.53 8.92
N PHE A 17 9.64 -27.17 9.23
CA PHE A 17 8.54 -27.24 8.27
C PHE A 17 8.80 -26.35 7.05
N LYS A 18 9.19 -25.08 7.27
CA LYS A 18 9.50 -24.17 6.16
C LYS A 18 10.67 -24.69 5.31
N ALA A 19 11.75 -25.18 5.91
CA ALA A 19 12.89 -25.72 5.17
C ALA A 19 12.53 -26.93 4.29
N ALA A 20 11.59 -27.78 4.73
CA ALA A 20 11.15 -28.94 3.96
C ALA A 20 10.37 -28.57 2.68
N PHE A 21 9.65 -27.43 2.67
CA PHE A 21 8.83 -26.99 1.54
C PHE A 21 9.39 -25.79 0.77
N ASP A 22 10.39 -25.10 1.34
CA ASP A 22 10.96 -23.86 0.82
C ASP A 22 12.47 -23.81 1.13
N ALA A 23 13.21 -24.80 0.62
CA ALA A 23 14.64 -24.98 0.86
C ALA A 23 15.46 -23.76 0.41
N ASP A 24 15.05 -23.12 -0.69
CA ASP A 24 15.69 -21.93 -1.25
C ASP A 24 15.18 -20.62 -0.59
N ASN A 25 14.27 -20.71 0.38
CA ASN A 25 13.72 -19.58 1.12
C ASN A 25 13.09 -18.49 0.23
N LEU A 26 12.34 -18.89 -0.79
CA LEU A 26 11.71 -17.97 -1.74
C LEU A 26 10.38 -17.42 -1.22
N HIS A 27 9.73 -18.12 -0.29
CA HIS A 27 8.40 -17.75 0.21
C HIS A 27 8.49 -16.92 1.49
N ASN A 28 8.32 -15.60 1.37
CA ASN A 28 8.36 -14.63 2.48
C ASN A 28 9.65 -14.70 3.33
N PRO A 29 10.83 -14.50 2.72
CA PRO A 29 12.09 -14.48 3.45
C PRO A 29 12.11 -13.36 4.50
N GLY A 30 12.68 -13.65 5.68
CA GLY A 30 12.85 -12.64 6.72
C GLY A 30 11.57 -12.27 7.49
N LEU A 31 10.51 -13.09 7.42
CA LEU A 31 9.20 -12.78 8.03
C LEU A 31 8.70 -13.87 8.98
N ILE A 32 8.66 -15.14 8.55
CA ILE A 32 7.85 -16.18 9.22
C ILE A 32 8.59 -16.84 10.39
N VAL A 33 9.74 -17.45 10.14
CA VAL A 33 10.48 -18.24 11.15
C VAL A 33 11.73 -17.55 11.66
N ASP A 34 12.33 -16.72 10.80
CA ASP A 34 13.49 -15.90 11.10
C ASP A 34 13.20 -14.46 10.69
N PRO A 35 12.38 -13.72 11.47
CA PRO A 35 12.01 -12.36 11.13
C PRO A 35 13.19 -11.41 11.26
N VAL A 36 13.36 -10.54 10.28
CA VAL A 36 14.25 -9.39 10.38
C VAL A 36 13.84 -8.47 11.53
N PRO A 37 14.73 -7.60 12.03
CA PRO A 37 14.36 -6.63 13.06
C PRO A 37 13.14 -5.80 12.64
N LEU A 38 12.22 -5.58 13.58
CA LEU A 38 10.94 -4.90 13.32
C LEU A 38 11.13 -3.48 12.78
N ASP A 39 12.23 -2.84 13.18
CA ASP A 39 12.58 -1.47 12.85
C ASP A 39 13.41 -1.34 11.56
N ARG A 40 13.86 -2.46 10.97
CA ARG A 40 14.78 -2.46 9.81
C ARG A 40 14.22 -1.69 8.61
N ASP A 41 12.95 -1.92 8.29
CA ASP A 41 12.30 -1.42 7.07
C ASP A 41 11.13 -0.48 7.39
N LEU A 42 11.17 0.21 8.54
CA LEU A 42 10.14 1.17 8.87
C LEU A 42 10.16 2.32 7.86
N ARG A 43 9.06 2.48 7.13
CA ARG A 43 8.84 3.64 6.28
C ARG A 43 8.42 4.83 7.16
N LEU A 44 9.42 5.48 7.75
CA LEU A 44 9.27 6.64 8.64
C LEU A 44 9.06 7.97 7.90
N GLU A 45 8.88 7.93 6.57
CA GLU A 45 8.43 9.09 5.79
C GLU A 45 7.01 9.47 6.21
N ILE A 46 6.89 10.16 7.35
CA ILE A 46 5.71 10.90 7.73
C ILE A 46 5.66 12.08 6.77
N ALA A 47 4.99 11.89 5.64
CA ALA A 47 4.70 12.97 4.70
C ALA A 47 4.20 14.18 5.49
N ARG A 48 4.75 15.37 5.21
CA ARG A 48 4.28 16.60 5.86
C ARG A 48 2.76 16.70 5.63
N PRO A 49 1.98 17.18 6.60
CA PRO A 49 0.54 17.34 6.38
C PRO A 49 0.26 18.18 5.13
N HIS A 50 -0.47 17.61 4.17
CA HIS A 50 -0.88 18.32 2.96
C HIS A 50 -2.27 18.91 3.19
N ARG A 51 -2.31 19.95 4.03
CA ARG A 51 -3.55 20.67 4.32
C ARG A 51 -4.00 21.39 3.05
N THR A 52 -5.21 21.08 2.63
CA THR A 52 -5.81 21.67 1.43
C THR A 52 -7.15 22.32 1.76
N ARG A 53 -7.53 23.33 0.99
CA ARG A 53 -8.88 23.91 1.01
C ARG A 53 -9.79 23.30 -0.05
N LEU A 54 -9.30 22.30 -0.78
CA LEU A 54 -10.08 21.57 -1.79
C LEU A 54 -11.17 20.72 -1.12
N ALA A 55 -12.19 20.35 -1.89
CA ALA A 55 -13.27 19.45 -1.46
C ALA A 55 -12.77 18.07 -0.97
N PHE A 56 -11.51 17.72 -1.25
CA PHE A 56 -10.86 16.51 -0.76
C PHE A 56 -10.42 16.58 0.71
N ALA A 57 -10.60 17.73 1.38
CA ALA A 57 -10.40 17.85 2.82
C ALA A 57 -11.50 17.08 3.56
N SER A 58 -11.16 15.93 4.15
CA SER A 58 -12.08 15.20 5.03
C SER A 58 -12.04 15.81 6.44
N PRO A 59 -13.19 16.18 7.04
CA PRO A 59 -13.24 16.70 8.41
C PRO A 59 -12.63 15.75 9.45
N GLY A 60 -12.70 14.42 9.21
CA GLY A 60 -12.08 13.41 10.09
C GLY A 60 -10.56 13.28 9.98
N ASP A 61 -9.94 13.96 9.01
CA ASP A 61 -8.49 13.96 8.77
C ASP A 61 -7.85 15.34 8.96
N ASP A 62 -8.53 16.25 9.67
CA ASP A 62 -8.09 17.64 9.87
C ASP A 62 -7.83 18.42 8.56
N GLY A 63 -8.45 17.99 7.46
CA GLY A 63 -8.21 18.54 6.12
C GLY A 63 -6.86 18.17 5.50
N ASP A 64 -6.14 17.18 6.04
CA ASP A 64 -4.92 16.63 5.46
C ASP A 64 -5.23 15.65 4.33
N PHE A 65 -5.00 16.08 3.09
CA PHE A 65 -5.17 15.25 1.91
C PHE A 65 -4.26 14.01 1.92
N GLY A 66 -3.03 14.14 2.41
CA GLY A 66 -2.09 13.02 2.44
C GLY A 66 -2.63 11.88 3.31
N ARG A 67 -3.28 12.22 4.42
CA ARG A 67 -3.92 11.24 5.30
C ARG A 67 -5.10 10.54 4.64
N VAL A 68 -5.94 11.28 3.91
CA VAL A 68 -7.04 10.70 3.12
C VAL A 68 -6.51 9.73 2.07
N ALA A 69 -5.49 10.15 1.30
CA ALA A 69 -4.90 9.35 0.22
C ALA A 69 -4.26 8.04 0.72
N ARG A 70 -3.90 7.96 2.01
CA ARG A 70 -3.31 6.78 2.66
C ARG A 70 -4.32 5.72 3.14
N ARG A 71 -5.64 5.94 3.00
CA ARG A 71 -6.66 5.02 3.56
C ARG A 71 -6.80 3.69 2.82
N CYS A 72 -6.15 3.49 1.68
CA CYS A 72 -6.15 2.21 0.99
C CYS A 72 -5.44 1.14 1.84
N VAL A 73 -6.19 0.14 2.29
CA VAL A 73 -5.68 -0.98 3.10
C VAL A 73 -5.23 -2.19 2.28
N GLY A 74 -5.28 -2.11 0.95
CA GLY A 74 -4.75 -3.16 0.07
C GLY A 74 -5.60 -4.43 -0.09
N VAL A 75 -6.85 -4.45 0.38
CA VAL A 75 -7.75 -5.63 0.29
C VAL A 75 -8.22 -5.98 -1.13
N GLY A 76 -7.93 -5.15 -2.13
CA GLY A 76 -8.21 -5.46 -3.53
C GLY A 76 -9.69 -5.39 -3.94
N ALA A 77 -10.62 -4.98 -3.07
CA ALA A 77 -12.06 -4.87 -3.38
C ALA A 77 -12.35 -4.03 -4.64
N CYS A 78 -11.53 -3.00 -4.90
CA CYS A 78 -11.65 -2.18 -6.12
C CYS A 78 -11.38 -2.92 -7.44
N ARG A 79 -10.76 -4.11 -7.38
CA ARG A 79 -10.47 -4.97 -8.55
C ARG A 79 -11.51 -6.07 -8.73
N ALA A 80 -12.50 -6.18 -7.84
CA ALA A 80 -13.55 -7.17 -7.96
C ALA A 80 -14.29 -6.99 -9.30
N SER A 81 -14.63 -8.11 -9.96
CA SER A 81 -15.34 -8.12 -11.24
C SER A 81 -16.78 -7.61 -11.13
N ASP A 82 -17.32 -7.60 -9.91
CA ASP A 82 -18.64 -7.05 -9.57
C ASP A 82 -18.51 -6.10 -8.37
N GLY A 83 -19.32 -5.04 -8.34
CA GLY A 83 -19.29 -4.01 -7.30
C GLY A 83 -18.03 -3.12 -7.25
N GLY A 84 -17.11 -3.28 -8.21
CA GLY A 84 -15.94 -2.42 -8.34
C GLY A 84 -16.29 -1.01 -8.80
N MET A 85 -15.61 0.02 -8.25
CA MET A 85 -15.97 1.42 -8.52
C MET A 85 -15.50 1.98 -9.88
N CYS A 86 -14.56 1.33 -10.57
CA CYS A 86 -13.95 1.88 -11.80
C CYS A 86 -14.29 1.03 -13.04
N PRO A 87 -15.27 1.45 -13.87
CA PRO A 87 -15.59 0.76 -15.12
C PRO A 87 -14.42 0.63 -16.09
N SER A 88 -13.56 1.66 -16.17
CA SER A 88 -12.36 1.63 -17.04
C SER A 88 -11.40 0.49 -16.68
N TYR A 89 -11.25 0.16 -15.40
CA TYR A 89 -10.49 -1.02 -14.98
C TYR A 89 -11.18 -2.33 -15.39
N GLN A 90 -12.51 -2.42 -15.27
CA GLN A 90 -13.25 -3.63 -15.66
C GLN A 90 -13.09 -3.94 -17.15
N THR A 91 -13.01 -2.92 -18.00
CA THR A 91 -12.82 -3.10 -19.44
C THR A 91 -11.36 -3.37 -19.82
N THR A 92 -10.40 -2.70 -19.18
CA THR A 92 -8.99 -2.72 -19.61
C THR A 92 -8.12 -3.71 -18.86
N ALA A 93 -8.50 -4.06 -17.62
CA ALA A 93 -7.65 -4.71 -16.63
C ALA A 93 -6.30 -3.99 -16.36
N ASP A 94 -6.14 -2.74 -16.81
CA ASP A 94 -4.94 -1.94 -16.55
C ASP A 94 -5.03 -1.32 -15.15
N GLU A 95 -4.08 -1.68 -14.30
CA GLU A 95 -4.02 -1.25 -12.90
C GLU A 95 -4.09 0.29 -12.75
N ARG A 96 -3.60 1.07 -13.71
CA ARG A 96 -3.68 2.54 -13.70
C ARG A 96 -5.11 3.04 -13.67
N HIS A 97 -6.06 2.27 -14.21
CA HIS A 97 -7.48 2.59 -14.21
C HIS A 97 -8.22 2.08 -12.96
N SER A 98 -7.60 1.23 -12.14
CA SER A 98 -8.20 0.78 -10.89
C SER A 98 -8.28 1.92 -9.87
N THR A 99 -9.24 1.83 -8.93
CA THR A 99 -9.34 2.80 -7.83
C THR A 99 -8.04 2.85 -7.02
N ARG A 100 -7.40 1.69 -6.78
CA ARG A 100 -6.12 1.66 -6.05
C ARG A 100 -4.96 2.26 -6.85
N GLY A 101 -4.93 2.08 -8.17
CA GLY A 101 -3.91 2.67 -9.03
C GLY A 101 -3.98 4.19 -9.04
N ARG A 102 -5.19 4.73 -9.26
CA ARG A 102 -5.45 6.17 -9.18
C ARG A 102 -5.14 6.74 -7.80
N ALA A 103 -5.60 6.06 -6.74
CA ALA A 103 -5.30 6.45 -5.36
C ALA A 103 -3.79 6.40 -5.06
N ARG A 104 -3.05 5.46 -5.65
CA ARG A 104 -1.60 5.36 -5.46
C ARG A 104 -0.85 6.57 -6.01
N VAL A 105 -1.25 7.08 -7.18
CA VAL A 105 -0.68 8.32 -7.75
C VAL A 105 -0.92 9.49 -6.81
N LEU A 106 -2.15 9.64 -6.31
CA LEU A 106 -2.51 10.70 -5.35
C LEU A 106 -1.80 10.54 -4.00
N PHE A 107 -1.52 9.32 -3.57
CA PHE A 107 -0.77 9.01 -2.36
C PHE A 107 0.71 9.41 -2.47
N GLU A 108 1.34 9.16 -3.61
CA GLU A 108 2.77 9.45 -3.81
C GLU A 108 3.06 10.88 -4.28
N MET A 109 2.05 11.59 -4.79
CA MET A 109 2.16 12.99 -5.21
C MET A 109 2.66 13.94 -4.09
N PRO A 110 2.12 13.90 -2.85
CA PRO A 110 2.66 14.60 -1.68
C PRO A 110 4.18 14.55 -1.52
N ASP A 111 4.75 13.35 -1.68
CA ASP A 111 6.16 13.06 -1.43
C ASP A 111 7.03 13.22 -2.69
N GLY A 112 6.42 13.60 -3.82
CA GLY A 112 7.11 13.84 -5.10
C GLY A 112 7.68 12.58 -5.77
N ARG A 113 7.31 11.37 -5.33
CA ARG A 113 7.91 10.11 -5.82
C ARG A 113 7.40 9.65 -7.18
N LEU A 114 6.08 9.74 -7.41
CA LEU A 114 5.45 9.44 -8.71
C LEU A 114 5.02 10.69 -9.46
N ALA A 115 4.84 11.84 -8.79
CA ALA A 115 4.37 13.07 -9.39
C ALA A 115 5.17 14.25 -8.87
N ALA A 116 6.37 14.44 -9.42
CA ALA A 116 7.31 15.48 -9.00
C ALA A 116 6.71 16.90 -9.05
N ASP A 117 5.87 17.18 -10.04
CA ASP A 117 5.17 18.46 -10.20
C ASP A 117 3.89 18.59 -9.37
N GLY A 118 3.66 17.64 -8.46
CA GLY A 118 2.47 17.59 -7.61
C GLY A 118 1.19 17.61 -8.45
N TRP A 119 0.28 18.53 -8.12
CA TRP A 119 -0.99 18.72 -8.83
C TRP A 119 -0.85 19.06 -10.32
N ARG A 120 0.32 19.51 -10.78
CA ARG A 120 0.58 19.83 -12.20
C ARG A 120 1.08 18.63 -13.00
N SER A 121 1.33 17.49 -12.36
CA SER A 121 1.77 16.27 -13.06
C SER A 121 0.69 15.73 -13.99
N THR A 122 1.10 15.27 -15.17
CA THR A 122 0.25 14.52 -16.10
C THR A 122 -0.27 13.21 -15.50
N ASP A 123 0.48 12.61 -14.58
CA ASP A 123 0.06 11.39 -13.89
C ASP A 123 -1.11 11.69 -12.94
N VAL A 124 -1.04 12.81 -12.22
CA VAL A 124 -2.14 13.28 -11.36
C VAL A 124 -3.35 13.65 -12.19
N LEU A 125 -3.14 14.32 -13.33
CA LEU A 125 -4.22 14.60 -14.27
C LEU A 125 -4.87 13.30 -14.78
N GLY A 126 -4.07 12.31 -15.18
CA GLY A 126 -4.55 11.01 -15.63
C GLY A 126 -5.31 10.23 -14.54
N ALA A 127 -4.86 10.32 -13.28
CA ALA A 127 -5.54 9.70 -12.15
C ALA A 127 -6.92 10.33 -11.85
N LEU A 128 -7.10 11.62 -12.17
CA LEU A 128 -8.35 12.36 -11.97
C LEU A 128 -9.28 12.30 -13.20
N ALA A 129 -8.75 12.02 -14.39
CA ALA A 129 -9.53 11.97 -15.62
C ALA A 129 -10.44 10.74 -15.69
N CYS A 130 -11.69 10.91 -16.12
CA CYS A 130 -12.49 9.78 -16.56
C CYS A 130 -11.95 9.31 -17.93
N ALA A 131 -11.62 8.02 -18.02
CA ALA A 131 -11.27 7.34 -19.27
C ALA A 131 -12.42 6.42 -19.66
#